data_AF-A0A7C6YR62-F1
#
_entry.id   AF-A0A7C6YR62-F1
#
_cell.length_a   1.000
_cell.length_b   1.000
_cell.length_c   1.000
_cell.angle_alpha   90.00
_cell.angle_beta   90.00
_cell.angle_gamma   90.00
#
_symmetry.space_group_name_H-M   'P 1'
#
loop_
_entity.id
_entity.type
_entity.pdbx_description
1 polymer ?
#
loop_
_entity_poly.entity_id
_entity_poly.type
_entity_poly.pdbx_seq_one_letter_code
_entity_poly.pdbx_strand_id
1 'polypeptide(L)'
;MSLLKKQGFEILELQKENYYNILVDNKPYKASVKADMIVKKRNKIYVVEVKTGKKAPSPKLPATRRQLLEYYMVYKPDGLLLVDMEQKKIKKIEYPIAHYSHAKNILWFIGVFIVGFIIGFLTRGD
;
A
#
# COMPACT_ATOMS: atom_id res chain seq x y z
N MET A 1 3.21 -26.18 5.15
CA MET A 1 3.43 -25.04 4.23
C MET A 1 2.25 -24.09 4.29
N SER A 2 2.48 -22.81 4.60
CA SER A 2 1.43 -21.79 4.75
C SER A 2 0.60 -21.61 3.47
N LEU A 3 -0.70 -21.30 3.60
CA LEU A 3 -1.63 -21.08 2.49
C LEU A 3 -1.08 -20.09 1.44
N LEU A 4 -0.39 -19.05 1.90
CA LEU A 4 0.28 -18.05 1.06
C LEU A 4 1.34 -18.67 0.14
N LYS A 5 2.23 -19.53 0.67
CA LYS A 5 3.25 -20.19 -0.15
C LYS A 5 2.63 -21.07 -1.24
N LYS A 6 1.56 -21.81 -0.90
CA LYS A 6 0.80 -22.62 -1.88
C LYS A 6 0.16 -21.77 -2.98
N GLN A 7 -0.13 -20.50 -2.69
CA GLN A 7 -0.69 -19.53 -3.64
C GLN A 7 0.39 -18.72 -4.38
N GLY A 8 1.68 -19.11 -4.26
CA GLY A 8 2.79 -18.49 -4.96
C GLY A 8 3.26 -17.16 -4.36
N PHE A 9 2.99 -16.92 -3.08
CA PHE A 9 3.56 -15.79 -2.34
C PHE A 9 4.87 -16.19 -1.67
N GLU A 10 5.87 -15.32 -1.82
CA GLU A 10 7.12 -15.33 -1.06
C GLU A 10 6.92 -14.52 0.23
N ILE A 11 7.37 -15.04 1.36
CA ILE A 11 7.33 -14.31 2.64
C ILE A 11 8.63 -13.53 2.76
N LEU A 12 8.53 -12.20 2.81
CA LEU A 12 9.69 -11.33 2.97
C LEU A 12 10.00 -11.08 4.45
N GLU A 13 8.96 -10.72 5.21
CA GLU A 13 9.10 -10.39 6.63
C GLU A 13 7.91 -10.92 7.42
N LEU A 14 8.15 -11.28 8.67
CA LEU A 14 7.13 -11.68 9.64
C LEU A 14 7.06 -10.64 10.74
N GLN A 15 5.86 -10.34 11.22
CA GLN A 15 5.62 -9.52 12.41
C GLN A 15 6.32 -8.15 12.32
N LYS A 16 6.36 -7.57 11.12
CA LYS A 16 7.10 -6.33 10.84
C LYS A 16 6.44 -5.16 11.55
N GLU A 17 7.17 -4.54 12.46
CA GLU A 17 6.78 -3.29 13.11
C GLU A 17 7.30 -2.09 12.32
N ASN A 18 6.49 -1.05 12.23
CA ASN A 18 6.87 0.24 11.66
C ASN A 18 6.31 1.37 12.54
N TYR A 19 6.79 2.59 12.33
CA TYR A 19 6.42 3.73 13.16
C TYR A 19 6.02 4.92 12.31
N TYR A 20 5.11 5.73 12.84
CA TYR A 20 4.74 7.01 12.27
C TYR A 20 4.48 8.02 13.39
N ASN A 21 4.63 9.30 13.08
CA ASN A 21 4.40 10.36 14.04
C ASN A 21 3.02 10.99 13.78
N ILE A 22 2.29 11.26 14.84
CA ILE A 22 1.11 12.13 14.84
C ILE A 22 1.41 13.34 15.73
N LEU A 23 0.77 14.47 15.45
CA LEU A 23 0.84 15.64 16.33
C LEU A 23 -0.45 15.70 17.14
N VAL A 24 -0.34 15.70 18.46
CA VAL A 24 -1.45 15.94 19.40
C VAL A 24 -1.16 17.25 20.09
N ASP A 25 -1.98 18.27 19.81
CA ASP A 25 -1.76 19.64 20.30
C ASP A 25 -0.33 20.14 20.02
N ASN A 26 0.14 19.96 18.78
CA ASN A 26 1.49 20.27 18.29
C ASN A 26 2.64 19.46 18.93
N LYS A 27 2.35 18.47 19.79
CA LYS A 27 3.36 17.60 20.36
C LYS A 27 3.48 16.32 19.54
N PRO A 28 4.70 15.93 19.10
CA PRO A 28 4.88 14.68 18.37
C PRO A 28 4.65 13.48 19.29
N TYR A 29 3.81 12.57 18.81
CA TYR A 29 3.57 11.26 19.40
C TYR A 29 3.94 10.18 18.38
N LYS A 30 4.87 9.30 18.76
CA LYS A 30 5.31 8.18 17.93
C LYS A 30 4.37 7.00 18.15
N ALA A 31 3.57 6.69 17.13
CA ALA A 31 2.73 5.51 17.10
C ALA A 31 3.49 4.36 16.41
N SER A 32 3.25 3.14 16.88
CA SER A 32 3.73 1.93 16.21
C SER A 32 2.58 1.17 15.58
N VAL A 33 2.89 0.53 14.47
CA VAL A 33 1.97 -0.33 13.75
C VAL A 33 2.69 -1.62 13.41
N LYS A 34 2.01 -2.75 13.57
CA LYS A 34 2.60 -4.07 13.37
C LYS A 34 1.71 -4.89 12.46
N ALA A 35 2.27 -5.36 11.36
CA ALA A 35 1.63 -6.26 10.42
C ALA A 35 2.09 -7.70 10.66
N ASP A 36 1.22 -8.68 10.41
CA ASP A 36 1.57 -10.08 10.60
C ASP A 36 2.65 -10.56 9.66
N MET A 37 2.57 -10.15 8.38
CA MET A 37 3.55 -10.53 7.36
C MET A 37 3.64 -9.48 6.25
N ILE A 38 4.82 -9.39 5.64
CA ILE A 38 5.03 -8.74 4.35
C ILE A 38 5.34 -9.85 3.34
N VAL A 39 4.61 -9.88 2.24
CA VAL A 39 4.76 -10.90 1.21
C VAL A 39 4.90 -10.30 -0.18
N LYS A 40 5.55 -11.04 -1.06
CA LYS A 40 5.73 -10.68 -2.46
C LYS A 40 5.08 -11.71 -3.36
N LYS A 41 4.46 -11.26 -4.44
CA LYS A 41 4.05 -12.13 -5.55
C LYS A 41 4.26 -11.40 -6.86
N ARG A 42 5.11 -11.96 -7.73
CA ARG A 42 5.66 -11.26 -8.89
C ARG A 42 6.38 -9.99 -8.43
N ASN A 43 6.11 -8.84 -9.05
CA ASN A 43 6.72 -7.56 -8.69
C ASN A 43 5.83 -6.70 -7.76
N LYS A 44 4.92 -7.32 -7.00
CA LYS A 44 4.01 -6.63 -6.09
C LYS A 44 4.23 -7.05 -4.64
N ILE A 45 4.26 -6.07 -3.75
CA ILE A 45 4.39 -6.21 -2.30
C ILE A 45 3.02 -6.07 -1.64
N TYR A 46 2.74 -6.96 -0.70
CA TYR A 46 1.50 -6.99 0.03
C TYR A 46 1.76 -7.04 1.54
N VAL A 47 0.94 -6.31 2.28
CA VAL A 47 0.84 -6.45 3.73
C VAL A 47 -0.25 -7.48 4.03
N VAL A 48 0.02 -8.39 4.95
CA VAL A 48 -0.89 -9.48 5.33
C VAL A 48 -1.36 -9.28 6.76
N GLU A 49 -2.66 -9.47 6.95
CA GLU A 49 -3.30 -9.66 8.25
C GLU A 49 -3.89 -11.08 8.30
N VAL A 50 -3.48 -11.87 9.28
CA VAL A 50 -3.96 -13.23 9.50
C VAL A 50 -5.07 -13.21 10.54
N LYS A 51 -6.20 -13.82 10.23
CA LYS A 51 -7.32 -13.98 11.17
C LYS A 51 -7.47 -15.45 11.54
N THR A 52 -7.43 -15.70 12.84
CA THR A 52 -7.74 -16.99 13.47
C THR A 52 -9.04 -16.82 14.27
N GLY A 53 -9.95 -17.80 14.22
CA GLY A 53 -11.22 -17.76 14.95
C GLY A 53 -12.48 -17.59 14.07
N LYS A 54 -13.60 -18.13 14.59
CA LYS A 54 -14.92 -18.23 13.93
C LYS A 54 -15.54 -16.91 13.46
N LYS A 55 -15.09 -15.77 13.98
CA LYS A 55 -15.53 -14.43 13.56
C LYS A 55 -14.36 -13.69 12.94
N ALA A 56 -14.09 -13.97 11.66
CA ALA A 56 -13.19 -13.14 10.87
C ALA A 56 -13.72 -11.68 10.85
N PRO A 57 -12.94 -10.69 11.30
CA PRO A 57 -13.32 -9.30 11.15
C PRO A 57 -13.51 -9.01 9.67
N SER A 58 -14.77 -8.79 9.29
CA SER A 58 -15.11 -8.49 7.91
C SER A 58 -14.51 -7.12 7.56
N PRO A 59 -13.99 -6.91 6.34
CA PRO A 59 -13.66 -5.57 5.86
C PRO A 59 -14.89 -4.63 5.86
N LYS A 60 -16.11 -5.16 6.10
CA LYS A 60 -17.32 -4.37 6.35
C LYS A 60 -17.39 -3.76 7.77
N LEU A 61 -16.53 -4.15 8.70
CA LEU A 61 -16.49 -3.59 10.05
C LEU A 61 -15.61 -2.32 10.09
N PRO A 62 -16.07 -1.21 10.70
CA PRO A 62 -15.32 0.04 10.76
C PRO A 62 -13.91 -0.10 11.35
N ALA A 63 -13.75 -0.86 12.45
CA ALA A 63 -12.44 -1.04 13.09
C ALA A 63 -11.42 -1.70 12.15
N THR A 64 -11.83 -2.77 11.45
CA THR A 64 -10.99 -3.45 10.47
C THR A 64 -10.63 -2.54 9.31
N ARG A 65 -11.56 -1.72 8.81
CA ARG A 65 -11.24 -0.75 7.74
C ARG A 65 -10.22 0.29 8.17
N ARG A 66 -10.30 0.78 9.41
CA ARG A 66 -9.34 1.76 9.96
C ARG A 66 -7.96 1.15 10.11
N GLN A 67 -7.86 -0.06 10.69
CA GLN A 67 -6.59 -0.80 10.80
C GLN A 67 -5.96 -1.06 9.42
N LEU A 68 -6.75 -1.53 8.45
CA LEU A 68 -6.25 -1.77 7.10
C LEU A 68 -5.82 -0.48 6.39
N LEU A 69 -6.51 0.64 6.62
CA LEU A 69 -6.11 1.93 6.09
C LEU A 69 -4.78 2.41 6.72
N GLU A 70 -4.60 2.21 8.02
CA GLU A 70 -3.34 2.51 8.72
C GLU A 70 -2.18 1.70 8.13
N TYR A 71 -2.35 0.38 7.92
CA TYR A 71 -1.36 -0.44 7.24
C TYR A 71 -1.05 0.08 5.83
N TYR A 72 -2.09 0.44 5.08
CA TYR A 72 -1.91 0.98 3.74
C TYR A 72 -1.06 2.27 3.75
N MET A 73 -1.33 3.20 4.68
CA MET A 73 -0.64 4.48 4.78
C MET A 73 0.82 4.33 5.26
N VAL A 74 1.07 3.45 6.22
CA VAL A 74 2.40 3.31 6.83
C VAL A 74 3.33 2.45 5.99
N TYR A 75 2.87 1.31 5.47
CA TYR A 75 3.71 0.39 4.70
C TYR A 75 3.73 0.69 3.19
N LYS A 76 2.75 1.46 2.68
CA LYS A 76 2.61 1.81 1.26
C LYS A 76 2.71 0.60 0.31
N PRO A 77 1.97 -0.51 0.55
CA PRO A 77 2.04 -1.69 -0.29
C PRO A 77 1.25 -1.54 -1.60
N ASP A 78 1.44 -2.47 -2.54
CA ASP A 78 0.59 -2.59 -3.74
C ASP A 78 -0.83 -3.10 -3.43
N GLY A 79 -1.02 -3.66 -2.23
CA GLY A 79 -2.32 -4.09 -1.72
C GLY A 79 -2.23 -4.78 -0.37
N LEU A 80 -3.39 -5.11 0.18
CA LEU A 80 -3.51 -5.82 1.46
C LEU A 80 -4.13 -7.21 1.24
N LEU A 81 -3.73 -8.17 2.06
CA LEU A 81 -4.28 -9.52 2.06
C LEU A 81 -4.84 -9.85 3.45
N LEU A 82 -6.13 -10.17 3.50
CA LEU A 82 -6.75 -10.80 4.67
C LEU A 82 -6.70 -12.31 4.48
N VAL A 83 -5.99 -13.00 5.36
CA VAL A 83 -5.87 -14.46 5.33
C VAL A 83 -6.74 -15.07 6.41
N ASP A 84 -7.77 -15.80 5.99
CA ASP A 84 -8.61 -16.60 6.86
C ASP A 84 -8.06 -18.03 6.89
N MET A 85 -7.47 -18.41 8.02
CA MET A 85 -6.85 -19.72 8.19
C MET A 85 -7.86 -20.83 8.44
N GLU A 86 -9.07 -20.52 8.91
CA GLU A 86 -10.13 -21.50 9.13
C GLU A 86 -10.79 -21.89 7.80
N GLN A 87 -11.20 -20.90 7.02
CA GLN A 87 -11.82 -21.11 5.71
C GLN A 87 -10.80 -21.35 4.60
N LYS A 88 -9.50 -21.20 4.89
CA LYS A 88 -8.39 -21.27 3.92
C LYS A 88 -8.59 -20.32 2.74
N LYS A 89 -9.07 -19.10 3.02
CA LYS A 89 -9.33 -18.08 2.00
C LYS A 89 -8.39 -16.90 2.14
N ILE A 90 -7.98 -16.36 1.00
CA ILE A 90 -7.23 -15.10 0.93
C ILE A 90 -8.16 -14.08 0.26
N LYS A 91 -8.45 -12.98 0.94
CA LYS A 91 -9.18 -11.84 0.37
C LYS A 91 -8.20 -10.71 0.12
N LYS A 92 -8.17 -10.23 -1.12
CA LYS A 92 -7.38 -9.07 -1.51
C LYS A 92 -8.19 -7.79 -1.26
N ILE A 93 -7.56 -6.80 -0.64
CA ILE A 93 -8.11 -5.46 -0.42
C ILE A 93 -7.25 -4.47 -1.16
N GLU A 94 -7.89 -3.63 -1.98
CA GLU A 94 -7.24 -2.58 -2.78
C GLU A 94 -7.82 -1.22 -2.39
N TYR A 95 -6.95 -0.22 -2.33
CA TYR A 95 -7.33 1.17 -2.03
C TYR A 95 -7.14 2.01 -3.30
N PRO A 96 -8.19 2.19 -4.13
CA PRO A 96 -8.07 2.92 -5.39
C PRO A 96 -7.74 4.41 -5.19
N ILE A 97 -7.99 4.94 -3.99
CA ILE A 97 -7.76 6.34 -3.58
C ILE A 97 -6.27 6.69 -3.59
N ALA A 98 -5.39 5.69 -3.50
CA ALA A 98 -3.95 5.88 -3.40
C ALA A 98 -3.19 5.55 -4.69
N HIS A 99 -3.89 5.23 -5.78
CA HIS A 99 -3.30 5.10 -7.10
C HIS A 99 -3.23 6.45 -7.85
N TYR A 100 -3.10 7.56 -7.14
CA TYR A 100 -2.74 8.84 -7.74
C TYR A 100 -1.23 8.81 -8.07
N SER A 101 -0.89 8.24 -9.22
CA SER A 101 0.51 8.15 -9.65
C SER A 101 1.06 9.57 -9.87
N HIS A 102 2.19 9.89 -9.22
CA HIS A 102 3.00 11.05 -9.60
C HIS A 102 3.50 10.98 -11.05
N ALA A 103 3.46 9.80 -11.68
CA ALA A 103 3.85 9.60 -13.08
C ALA A 103 3.02 10.45 -14.05
N LYS A 104 1.73 10.67 -13.78
CA LYS A 104 0.88 11.56 -14.61
C LYS A 104 1.40 13.00 -14.59
N ASN A 105 1.87 13.47 -13.43
CA ASN A 105 2.43 14.81 -13.29
C ASN A 105 3.78 14.93 -14.03
N ILE A 106 4.63 13.90 -13.94
CA ILE A 106 5.92 13.86 -14.67
C ILE A 106 5.73 13.85 -16.19
N LEU A 107 4.81 13.04 -16.74
CA LEU A 107 4.51 13.09 -18.17
C LEU A 107 3.99 14.45 -18.61
N TRP A 108 3.18 15.10 -17.78
CA TRP A 108 2.68 16.45 -18.05
C TRP A 108 3.82 17.49 -18.06
N PHE A 109 4.75 17.43 -17.10
CA PHE A 109 5.93 18.31 -17.09
C PHE A 109 6.86 18.08 -18.28
N ILE A 110 7.08 16.82 -18.70
CA ILE A 110 7.84 16.50 -19.92
C ILE A 110 7.15 17.09 -21.15
N GLY A 111 5.82 16.97 -21.24
CA GLY A 111 5.04 17.57 -22.33
C GLY A 111 5.19 19.09 -22.39
N VAL A 112 5.05 19.78 -21.25
CA VAL A 112 5.24 21.24 -21.16
C VAL A 112 6.67 21.64 -21.54
N PHE A 113 7.67 20.89 -21.08
CA PHE A 113 9.07 21.14 -21.41
C PHE A 113 9.35 21.01 -22.91
N ILE A 114 8.85 19.95 -23.56
CA ILE A 114 9.01 19.74 -25.00
C ILE A 114 8.34 20.86 -25.79
N VAL A 115 7.11 21.26 -25.44
CA VAL A 115 6.41 22.36 -26.10
C VAL A 115 7.17 23.67 -25.95
N GLY A 116 7.64 23.98 -24.74
CA GLY A 116 8.45 25.18 -24.49
C GLY A 116 9.77 25.17 -25.27
N PHE A 117 10.41 24.01 -25.39
CA PHE A 117 11.63 23.84 -26.18
C PHE A 117 11.39 24.07 -27.67
N ILE A 118 10.30 23.53 -28.23
CA ILE A 118 9.92 23.72 -29.64
C ILE A 118 9.63 25.20 -29.93
N ILE A 119 8.85 25.86 -29.08
CA ILE A 119 8.53 27.30 -29.22
C ILE A 119 9.82 28.13 -29.16
N GLY A 120 10.67 27.89 -28.16
CA GLY A 120 11.92 28.62 -28.01
C GLY A 120 12.92 28.38 -29.15
N PHE A 121 12.85 27.23 -29.81
CA PHE A 121 13.63 26.95 -31.02
C PHE A 121 13.08 27.70 -32.23
N LEU A 122 11.76 27.71 -32.42
CA LEU A 122 11.07 28.42 -33.51
C LEU A 122 11.22 29.94 -33.43
N THR A 123 11.23 30.54 -32.23
CA THR A 123 11.35 32.00 -32.07
C THR A 123 12.79 32.52 -32.11
N ARG A 124 13.78 31.64 -32.22
CA ARG A 124 15.21 31.99 -32.20
C ARG A 124 15.88 31.85 -33.58
N GLY A 125 15.11 31.42 -34.59
CA GLY A 125 15.52 31.37 -35.98
C GLY A 125 14.93 32.54 -36.76
N ASP A 126 15.42 33.75 -36.48
CA ASP A 126 15.41 34.95 -37.33
C ASP A 126 16.62 35.82 -36.93
#